data_AF-A0A6A1TKP2-F1
#
_entry.id   AF-A0A6A1TKP2-F1
#
_cell.length_a   1.000
_cell.length_b   1.000
_cell.length_c   1.000
_cell.angle_alpha   90.00
_cell.angle_beta   90.00
_cell.angle_gamma   90.00
#
_symmetry.space_group_name_H-M   'P 1'
#
loop_
_entity.id
_entity.type
_entity.pdbx_description
1 polymer ?
#
loop_
_entity_poly.entity_id
_entity_poly.type
_entity_poly.pdbx_seq_one_letter_code
_entity_poly.pdbx_strand_id
1 'polypeptide(L)'
;MRSFLAAAAFIAFASSPGFVLAAESDFLKTLAGNWSGKGTVLTRIGATPINVACSFTSTAGATTLSMQGTCSGLLVVRRSISADLQASDRGYSGTYLGPSGQPSMLSGNRRGNAINLGVRWARVINGDRVANMTIEKIGNDRLRLQTVDKDLSSGKSVVTSRIDLSR
;
A
#
# COMPACT_ATOMS: atom_id res chain seq x y z
N MET A 1 -50.55 48.24 -12.69
CA MET A 1 -49.84 47.80 -11.46
C MET A 1 -50.24 46.38 -11.15
N ARG A 2 -49.27 45.45 -11.15
CA ARG A 2 -49.16 44.24 -10.31
C ARG A 2 -48.17 43.28 -10.97
N SER A 3 -46.89 43.56 -10.70
CA SER A 3 -45.77 42.68 -11.00
C SER A 3 -45.83 41.49 -10.04
N PHE A 4 -45.86 40.26 -10.57
CA PHE A 4 -45.60 39.05 -9.78
C PHE A 4 -44.17 38.60 -10.04
N LEU A 5 -43.33 38.75 -9.04
CA LEU A 5 -41.98 38.19 -8.92
C LEU A 5 -42.03 36.93 -8.04
N ALA A 6 -40.99 36.09 -8.19
CA ALA A 6 -40.54 34.97 -7.32
C ALA A 6 -40.82 33.56 -7.88
N ALA A 7 -39.91 32.60 -7.86
CA ALA A 7 -38.49 32.57 -7.49
C ALA A 7 -37.88 31.29 -8.10
N ALA A 8 -36.70 31.39 -8.72
CA ALA A 8 -35.94 30.22 -9.17
C ALA A 8 -35.07 29.72 -8.00
N ALA A 9 -35.38 28.55 -7.46
CA ALA A 9 -34.57 27.90 -6.44
C ALA A 9 -33.34 27.23 -7.09
N PHE A 10 -32.18 27.88 -6.99
CA PHE A 10 -30.89 27.25 -7.29
C PHE A 10 -30.48 26.35 -6.12
N ILE A 11 -30.60 25.02 -6.29
CA ILE A 11 -30.01 24.05 -5.38
C ILE A 11 -28.50 24.02 -5.66
N ALA A 12 -27.73 24.71 -4.83
CA ALA A 12 -26.28 24.64 -4.85
C ALA A 12 -25.82 23.29 -4.27
N PHE A 13 -25.37 22.37 -5.12
CA PHE A 13 -24.62 21.19 -4.69
C PHE A 13 -23.24 21.64 -4.16
N ALA A 14 -23.16 21.89 -2.86
CA ALA A 14 -21.90 22.11 -2.18
C ALA A 14 -21.15 20.77 -2.07
N SER A 15 -20.16 20.54 -2.93
CA SER A 15 -19.22 19.42 -2.81
C SER A 15 -18.24 19.69 -1.67
N SER A 16 -18.54 19.17 -0.48
CA SER A 16 -17.70 19.27 0.71
C SER A 16 -16.44 18.40 0.59
N PRO A 17 -15.22 18.96 0.75
CA PRO A 17 -13.96 18.19 0.66
C PRO A 17 -13.73 17.19 1.81
N GLY A 18 -14.57 17.18 2.85
CA GLY A 18 -14.39 16.35 4.05
C GLY A 18 -14.73 14.86 3.90
N PHE A 19 -15.51 14.46 2.88
CA PHE A 19 -15.94 13.05 2.75
C PHE A 19 -14.80 12.10 2.37
N VAL A 20 -13.78 12.61 1.66
CA VAL A 20 -12.66 11.78 1.17
C VAL A 20 -11.77 11.32 2.32
N LEU A 21 -11.38 12.23 3.22
CA LEU A 21 -10.51 11.90 4.35
C LEU A 21 -11.21 11.03 5.41
N ALA A 22 -12.53 11.21 5.61
CA ALA A 22 -13.29 10.36 6.52
C ALA A 22 -13.37 8.90 6.02
N ALA A 23 -13.72 8.71 4.74
CA ALA A 23 -13.73 7.39 4.12
C ALA A 23 -12.34 6.74 4.11
N GLU A 24 -11.30 7.55 3.99
CA GLU A 24 -9.91 7.11 4.04
C GLU A 24 -9.51 6.64 5.44
N SER A 25 -9.83 7.42 6.47
CA SER A 25 -9.66 7.04 7.88
C SER A 25 -10.31 5.70 8.19
N ASP A 26 -11.56 5.51 7.77
CA ASP A 26 -12.29 4.27 8.04
C ASP A 26 -11.68 3.08 7.30
N PHE A 27 -11.24 3.26 6.05
CA PHE A 27 -10.52 2.23 5.33
C PHE A 27 -9.21 1.85 6.02
N LEU A 28 -8.37 2.81 6.42
CA LEU A 28 -7.09 2.55 7.09
C LEU A 28 -7.26 1.77 8.39
N LYS A 29 -8.31 2.07 9.17
CA LYS A 29 -8.64 1.31 10.39
C LYS A 29 -8.89 -0.17 10.11
N THR A 30 -9.41 -0.55 8.93
CA THR A 30 -9.62 -1.97 8.56
C THR A 30 -8.31 -2.75 8.34
N LEU A 31 -7.19 -2.03 8.16
CA LEU A 31 -5.86 -2.61 7.99
C LEU A 31 -5.15 -2.80 9.34
N ALA A 32 -5.61 -2.16 10.41
CA ALA A 32 -4.96 -2.16 11.73
C ALA A 32 -5.03 -3.51 12.46
N GLY A 33 -4.05 -3.77 13.32
CA GLY A 33 -3.87 -4.92 14.22
C GLY A 33 -2.75 -5.89 13.76
N ASN A 34 -2.76 -7.10 14.29
CA ASN A 34 -1.73 -8.10 13.99
C ASN A 34 -2.13 -8.99 12.81
N TRP A 35 -1.14 -9.30 11.97
CA TRP A 35 -1.29 -10.09 10.76
C TRP A 35 -0.17 -11.13 10.71
N SER A 36 -0.46 -12.32 10.20
CA SER A 36 0.56 -13.33 9.94
C SER A 36 0.24 -14.12 8.69
N GLY A 37 1.25 -14.68 8.04
CA GLY A 37 1.00 -15.47 6.84
C GLY A 37 2.27 -15.86 6.12
N LYS A 38 2.11 -16.23 4.85
CA LYS A 38 3.17 -16.79 4.03
C LYS A 38 3.20 -16.15 2.66
N GLY A 39 4.33 -16.28 1.98
CA GLY A 39 4.51 -15.72 0.66
C GLY A 39 5.76 -16.21 -0.03
N THR A 40 6.02 -15.60 -1.19
CA THR A 40 7.22 -15.83 -1.98
C THR A 40 7.90 -14.51 -2.27
N VAL A 41 9.23 -14.49 -2.18
CA VAL A 41 10.05 -13.33 -2.55
C VAL A 41 11.17 -13.75 -3.51
N LEU A 42 11.48 -12.87 -4.46
CA LEU A 42 12.64 -12.97 -5.32
C LEU A 42 13.75 -12.06 -4.78
N THR A 43 14.98 -12.56 -4.69
CA THR A 43 16.15 -11.72 -4.40
C THR A 43 16.58 -10.89 -5.60
N ARG A 44 16.28 -11.39 -6.81
CA ARG A 44 16.40 -10.73 -8.12
C ARG A 44 15.51 -11.43 -9.13
N ILE A 45 15.12 -10.73 -10.20
CA ILE A 45 14.40 -11.33 -11.33
C ILE A 45 15.23 -12.49 -11.92
N GLY A 46 14.56 -13.62 -12.21
CA GLY A 46 15.18 -14.84 -12.72
C GLY A 46 15.78 -15.77 -11.65
N ALA A 47 15.82 -15.36 -10.37
CA ALA A 47 16.22 -16.25 -9.28
C ALA A 47 15.07 -17.18 -8.85
N THR A 48 15.43 -18.27 -8.16
CA THR A 48 14.46 -19.16 -7.53
C THR A 48 13.70 -18.44 -6.41
N PRO A 49 12.36 -18.48 -6.38
CA PRO A 49 11.58 -17.91 -5.30
C PRO A 49 11.89 -18.51 -3.93
N ILE A 50 11.97 -17.64 -2.92
CA ILE A 50 12.15 -18.03 -1.53
C ILE A 50 10.80 -17.96 -0.84
N ASN A 51 10.38 -19.08 -0.25
CA ASN A 51 9.21 -19.11 0.63
C ASN A 51 9.53 -18.39 1.94
N VAL A 52 8.65 -17.48 2.34
CA VAL A 52 8.76 -16.71 3.57
C VAL A 52 7.52 -16.89 4.43
N ALA A 53 7.72 -16.87 5.75
CA ALA A 53 6.65 -16.65 6.72
C ALA A 53 6.83 -15.26 7.30
N CYS A 54 5.76 -14.48 7.40
CA CYS A 54 5.83 -13.10 7.86
C CYS A 54 4.81 -12.85 8.97
N SER A 55 5.19 -12.03 9.94
CA SER A 55 4.27 -11.40 10.90
C SER A 55 4.37 -9.89 10.76
N PHE A 56 3.23 -9.21 10.90
CA PHE A 56 3.13 -7.76 10.88
C PHE A 56 2.25 -7.26 12.03
N THR A 57 2.65 -6.14 12.61
CA THR A 57 1.79 -5.30 13.44
C THR A 57 1.49 -4.05 12.62
N SER A 58 0.22 -3.81 12.35
CA SER A 58 -0.26 -2.62 11.68
C SER A 58 -0.97 -1.71 12.66
N THR A 59 -0.62 -0.43 12.68
CA THR A 59 -1.34 0.60 13.42
C THR A 59 -1.89 1.62 12.42
N ALA A 60 -3.11 2.07 12.65
CA ALA A 60 -3.75 3.06 11.80
C ALA A 60 -4.28 4.22 12.66
N GLY A 61 -3.97 5.44 12.25
CA GLY A 61 -4.58 6.66 12.76
C GLY A 61 -5.65 7.19 11.80
N ALA A 62 -6.03 8.46 11.98
CA ALA A 62 -7.02 9.09 11.10
C ALA A 62 -6.52 9.26 9.66
N THR A 63 -5.22 9.51 9.49
CA THR A 63 -4.59 9.70 8.18
C THR A 63 -3.25 8.99 8.07
N THR A 64 -2.90 8.15 9.05
CA THR A 64 -1.62 7.44 9.08
C THR A 64 -1.84 5.94 9.05
N LEU A 65 -0.96 5.23 8.37
CA LEU A 65 -0.85 3.77 8.44
C LEU A 65 0.61 3.42 8.65
N SER A 66 0.89 2.60 9.65
CA SER A 66 2.22 2.13 9.97
C SER A 66 2.18 0.62 10.07
N MET A 67 3.01 -0.06 9.29
CA MET A 67 3.08 -1.52 9.24
C MET A 67 4.52 -1.95 9.53
N GLN A 68 4.75 -2.63 10.65
CA GLN A 68 6.04 -3.19 11.02
C GLN A 68 5.95 -4.69 10.88
N GLY A 69 6.88 -5.30 10.17
CA GLY A 69 6.88 -6.75 9.97
C GLY A 69 8.25 -7.38 10.08
N THR A 70 8.23 -8.68 10.28
CA THR A 70 9.41 -9.54 10.20
C THR A 70 9.07 -10.73 9.33
N CYS A 71 9.90 -10.97 8.31
CA CYS A 71 9.79 -12.14 7.45
C CYS A 71 10.96 -13.10 7.70
N SER A 72 10.66 -14.39 7.85
CA SER A 72 11.64 -15.46 7.94
C SER A 72 11.67 -16.27 6.64
N GLY A 73 12.86 -16.33 6.01
CA GLY A 73 13.13 -17.20 4.87
C GLY A 73 14.03 -18.37 5.29
N LEU A 74 13.85 -19.53 4.65
CA LEU A 74 14.65 -20.74 4.93
C LEU A 74 14.64 -21.14 6.42
N LEU A 75 13.55 -20.80 7.14
CA LEU A 75 13.33 -21.00 8.58
C LEU A 75 14.32 -20.33 9.55
N VAL A 76 15.43 -19.74 9.08
CA VAL A 76 16.49 -19.18 9.95
C VAL A 76 16.80 -17.71 9.70
N VAL A 77 16.60 -17.19 8.49
CA VAL A 77 16.97 -15.80 8.16
C VAL A 77 15.78 -14.88 8.42
N ARG A 78 15.84 -14.10 9.49
CA ARG A 78 14.83 -13.07 9.81
C ARG A 78 15.25 -11.72 9.24
N ARG A 79 14.34 -11.04 8.56
CA ARG A 79 14.52 -9.69 8.05
C ARG A 79 13.34 -8.83 8.46
N SER A 80 13.62 -7.71 9.11
CA SER A 80 12.63 -6.69 9.43
C SER A 80 12.30 -5.88 8.18
N ILE A 81 11.04 -5.52 8.04
CA ILE A 81 10.52 -4.65 7.00
C ILE A 81 9.48 -3.70 7.59
N SER A 82 9.32 -2.51 7.03
CA SER A 82 8.23 -1.62 7.40
C SER A 82 7.67 -0.84 6.22
N ALA A 83 6.42 -0.42 6.35
CA ALA A 83 5.79 0.55 5.45
C ALA A 83 5.02 1.56 6.30
N ASP A 84 5.35 2.84 6.13
CA ASP A 84 4.74 3.95 6.82
C ASP A 84 4.14 4.90 5.78
N LEU A 85 2.84 5.15 5.87
CA LEU A 85 2.06 5.95 4.93
C LEU A 85 1.32 7.08 5.64
N GLN A 86 1.23 8.21 4.96
CA GLN A 86 0.43 9.37 5.28
C GLN A 86 -0.56 9.62 4.15
N ALA A 87 -1.85 9.58 4.47
CA ALA A 87 -2.94 9.96 3.60
C ALA A 87 -3.14 11.48 3.61
N SER A 88 -3.54 12.02 2.46
CA SER A 88 -3.90 13.41 2.23
C SER A 88 -4.92 13.49 1.09
N ASP A 89 -5.42 14.68 0.79
CA ASP A 89 -6.31 14.91 -0.36
C ASP A 89 -5.66 14.57 -1.72
N ARG A 90 -4.32 14.47 -1.76
CA ARG A 90 -3.55 14.13 -2.97
C ARG A 90 -3.22 12.64 -3.09
N GLY A 91 -3.72 11.82 -2.18
CA GLY A 91 -3.38 10.40 -2.05
C GLY A 91 -2.41 10.13 -0.91
N TYR A 92 -1.64 9.05 -1.03
CA TYR A 92 -0.66 8.62 -0.04
C TYR A 92 0.76 9.01 -0.43
N SER A 93 1.55 9.31 0.59
CA SER A 93 3.00 9.37 0.54
C SER A 93 3.58 8.59 1.71
N GLY A 94 4.83 8.17 1.63
CA GLY A 94 5.41 7.39 2.71
C GLY A 94 6.78 6.81 2.43
N THR A 95 7.19 5.91 3.31
CA THR A 95 8.48 5.22 3.24
C THR A 95 8.29 3.72 3.40
N TYR A 96 9.05 2.96 2.62
CA TYR A 96 9.24 1.54 2.80
C TYR A 96 10.67 1.26 3.25
N LEU A 97 10.82 0.49 4.33
CA LEU A 97 12.11 -0.06 4.75
C LEU A 97 12.15 -1.53 4.41
N GLY A 98 12.97 -1.90 3.42
CA GLY A 98 13.19 -3.30 3.06
C GLY A 98 14.30 -3.97 3.87
N PRO A 99 14.60 -5.24 3.60
CA PRO A 99 15.62 -6.04 4.33
C PRO A 99 17.04 -5.43 4.37
N SER A 100 17.34 -4.49 3.48
CA SER A 100 18.62 -3.77 3.46
C SER A 100 18.69 -2.56 4.40
N GLY A 101 17.59 -2.17 5.04
CA GLY A 101 17.56 -1.03 5.96
C GLY A 101 17.71 0.34 5.32
N GLN A 102 17.51 0.47 3.99
CA GLN A 102 17.58 1.75 3.29
C GLN A 102 16.15 2.22 2.93
N PRO A 103 15.75 3.44 3.33
CA PRO A 103 14.38 3.92 3.15
C PRO A 103 14.10 4.25 1.68
N SER A 104 13.07 3.61 1.12
CA SER A 104 12.57 3.85 -0.24
C SER A 104 11.27 4.64 -0.19
N MET A 105 11.05 5.52 -1.16
CA MET A 105 9.87 6.39 -1.14
C MET A 105 8.65 5.65 -1.71
N LEU A 106 7.49 5.91 -1.10
CA LEU A 106 6.19 5.43 -1.55
C LEU A 106 5.32 6.61 -1.92
N SER A 107 4.58 6.51 -3.02
CA SER A 107 3.51 7.45 -3.35
C SER A 107 2.43 6.78 -4.18
N GLY A 108 1.17 7.18 -4.01
CA GLY A 108 0.10 6.57 -4.78
C GLY A 108 -1.29 6.87 -4.25
N ASN A 109 -2.24 6.01 -4.60
CA ASN A 109 -3.66 6.25 -4.33
C ASN A 109 -4.39 4.94 -4.02
N ARG A 110 -5.50 5.07 -3.29
CA ARG A 110 -6.43 3.96 -3.07
C ARG A 110 -7.29 3.77 -4.30
N ARG A 111 -7.56 2.51 -4.66
CA ARG A 111 -8.63 2.11 -5.57
C ARG A 111 -9.38 0.95 -4.93
N GLY A 112 -10.61 1.20 -4.51
CA GLY A 112 -11.42 0.22 -3.80
C GLY A 112 -10.77 -0.22 -2.49
N ASN A 113 -10.50 -1.52 -2.38
CA ASN A 113 -9.89 -2.19 -1.23
C ASN A 113 -8.35 -2.24 -1.28
N ALA A 114 -7.72 -1.61 -2.28
CA ALA A 114 -6.28 -1.65 -2.49
C ALA A 114 -5.62 -0.27 -2.47
N ILE A 115 -4.53 -0.13 -1.72
CA ILE A 115 -3.60 0.99 -1.84
C ILE A 115 -2.58 0.62 -2.91
N ASN A 116 -2.54 1.37 -4.00
CA ASN A 116 -1.58 1.18 -5.08
C ASN A 116 -0.49 2.24 -4.97
N LEU A 117 0.75 1.79 -4.80
CA LEU A 117 1.90 2.63 -4.53
C LEU A 117 2.96 2.43 -5.61
N GLY A 118 3.43 3.53 -6.19
CA GLY A 118 4.72 3.56 -6.84
C GLY A 118 5.82 3.53 -5.78
N VAL A 119 6.84 2.72 -6.02
CA VAL A 119 8.04 2.65 -5.19
C VAL A 119 9.18 3.32 -5.94
N ARG A 120 9.91 4.20 -5.24
CA ARG A 120 11.21 4.70 -5.68
C ARG A 120 12.30 4.16 -4.77
N TRP A 121 13.04 3.17 -5.26
CA TRP A 121 14.05 2.46 -4.49
C TRP A 121 15.24 3.37 -4.12
N ALA A 122 15.73 3.23 -2.88
CA ALA A 122 16.90 3.94 -2.38
C ALA A 122 18.19 3.63 -3.18
N ARG A 123 18.26 2.44 -3.77
CA ARG A 123 19.32 1.99 -4.68
C ARG A 123 18.73 1.28 -5.89
N VAL A 124 19.58 0.94 -6.86
CA VAL A 124 19.15 0.14 -8.02
C VAL A 124 18.76 -1.27 -7.56
N ILE A 125 17.56 -1.72 -7.96
CA ILE A 125 16.99 -3.04 -7.73
C ILE A 125 16.49 -3.54 -9.09
N ASN A 126 16.84 -4.78 -9.47
CA ASN A 126 16.43 -5.38 -10.75
C ASN A 126 16.73 -4.53 -12.01
N GLY A 127 17.72 -3.63 -11.95
CA GLY A 127 18.17 -2.81 -13.07
C GLY A 127 17.63 -1.38 -13.11
N ASP A 128 16.63 -1.04 -12.29
CA ASP A 128 16.16 0.34 -12.16
C ASP A 128 15.88 0.72 -10.69
N ARG A 129 15.09 1.79 -10.47
CA ARG A 129 14.69 2.25 -9.14
C ARG A 129 13.18 2.31 -8.97
N VAL A 130 12.41 1.62 -9.81
CA VAL A 130 10.96 1.78 -9.87
C VAL A 130 10.27 0.42 -9.75
N ALA A 131 9.30 0.35 -8.86
CA ALA A 131 8.40 -0.80 -8.77
C ALA A 131 6.98 -0.32 -8.41
N ASN A 132 6.04 -1.24 -8.45
CA ASN A 132 4.70 -1.03 -7.89
C ASN A 132 4.51 -1.93 -6.67
N MET A 133 3.97 -1.37 -5.60
CA MET A 133 3.58 -2.09 -4.40
C MET A 133 2.08 -1.93 -4.17
N THR A 134 1.42 -3.01 -3.79
CA THR A 134 0.00 -3.02 -3.45
C THR A 134 -0.20 -3.55 -2.05
N ILE A 135 -0.99 -2.83 -1.25
CA ILE A 135 -1.54 -3.29 0.03
C ILE A 135 -3.04 -3.47 -0.19
N GLU A 136 -3.51 -4.71 -0.21
CA GLU A 136 -4.89 -5.04 -0.54
C GLU A 136 -5.61 -5.74 0.61
N LYS A 137 -6.82 -5.27 0.93
CA LYS A 137 -7.72 -5.90 1.88
C LYS A 137 -8.60 -6.94 1.18
N ILE A 138 -8.44 -8.22 1.52
CA ILE A 138 -9.18 -9.33 0.88
C ILE A 138 -10.24 -9.87 1.84
N GLY A 139 -11.46 -9.34 1.75
CA GLY A 139 -12.50 -9.60 2.76
C GLY A 139 -12.10 -9.01 4.12
N ASN A 140 -12.71 -9.51 5.20
CA ASN A 140 -12.58 -8.88 6.51
C ASN A 140 -11.27 -9.22 7.24
N ASP A 141 -10.71 -10.41 7.00
CA ASP A 141 -9.61 -10.95 7.82
C ASP A 141 -8.41 -11.42 7.00
N ARG A 142 -8.24 -10.88 5.78
CA ARG A 142 -7.02 -11.13 4.99
C ARG A 142 -6.45 -9.87 4.38
N LEU A 143 -5.12 -9.83 4.28
CA LEU A 143 -4.37 -8.83 3.54
C LEU A 143 -3.47 -9.51 2.51
N ARG A 144 -3.24 -8.83 1.39
CA ARG A 144 -2.20 -9.18 0.43
C ARG A 144 -1.24 -8.01 0.25
N LEU A 145 0.04 -8.30 0.42
CA LEU A 145 1.13 -7.39 0.08
C LEU A 145 1.79 -7.91 -1.19
N GLN A 146 1.92 -7.07 -2.21
CA GLN A 146 2.51 -7.49 -3.47
C GLN A 146 3.46 -6.42 -4.00
N THR A 147 4.61 -6.83 -4.51
CA THR A 147 5.55 -5.97 -5.24
C THR A 147 5.72 -6.52 -6.66
N VAL A 148 5.67 -5.62 -7.63
CA VAL A 148 5.85 -5.91 -9.06
C VAL A 148 6.94 -5.00 -9.60
N ASP A 149 8.00 -5.61 -10.12
CA ASP A 149 9.09 -4.92 -10.82
C ASP A 149 8.95 -5.14 -12.33
N LYS A 150 9.64 -4.31 -13.13
CA LYS A 150 9.77 -4.52 -14.57
C LYS A 150 11.09 -5.23 -14.84
N ASP A 151 11.03 -6.36 -15.55
CA ASP A 151 12.22 -6.96 -16.13
C ASP A 151 12.65 -6.10 -17.33
N LEU A 152 13.77 -5.40 -17.21
CA LEU A 152 14.27 -4.52 -18.27
C LEU A 152 14.77 -5.29 -19.50
N SER A 153 15.13 -6.56 -19.34
CA SER A 153 15.60 -7.38 -20.46
C SER A 153 14.45 -7.84 -21.36
N SER A 154 13.31 -8.21 -20.78
CA SER A 154 12.14 -8.71 -21.51
C SER A 154 11.00 -7.69 -21.63
N GLY A 155 11.05 -6.59 -20.89
CA GLY A 155 10.00 -5.58 -20.78
C GLY A 155 8.79 -6.01 -19.93
N LYS A 156 8.75 -7.25 -19.43
CA LYS A 156 7.60 -7.83 -18.73
C LYS A 156 7.54 -7.40 -17.27
N SER A 157 6.34 -7.27 -16.73
CA SER A 157 6.12 -7.13 -15.29
C SER A 157 6.28 -8.48 -14.58
N VAL A 158 7.02 -8.49 -13.48
CA VAL A 158 7.31 -9.68 -12.68
C VAL A 158 6.90 -9.43 -11.23
N VAL A 159 6.11 -10.34 -10.66
CA VAL A 159 5.80 -10.33 -9.23
C VAL A 159 7.06 -10.78 -8.48
N THR A 160 7.72 -9.84 -7.81
CA THR A 160 8.96 -10.08 -7.06
C THR A 160 8.69 -10.37 -5.59
N SER A 161 7.51 -9.99 -5.09
CA SER A 161 7.04 -10.36 -3.76
C SER A 161 5.54 -10.51 -3.78
N ARG A 162 5.03 -11.56 -3.15
CA ARG A 162 3.61 -11.68 -2.77
C ARG A 162 3.54 -12.36 -1.42
N ILE A 163 2.89 -11.70 -0.46
CA ILE A 163 2.69 -12.18 0.89
C ILE A 163 1.19 -12.10 1.19
N ASP A 164 0.61 -13.25 1.50
CA ASP A 164 -0.78 -13.38 1.90
C ASP A 164 -0.85 -13.56 3.41
N LEU A 165 -1.59 -12.66 4.07
CA LEU A 165 -1.69 -12.54 5.51
C LEU A 165 -3.13 -12.72 5.97
N SER A 166 -3.31 -13.22 7.18
CA SER A 166 -4.58 -13.31 7.91
C SER A 166 -4.39 -12.93 9.37
N ARG A 167 -5.51 -12.76 10.08
CA ARG A 167 -5.54 -12.49 11.51
C ARG A 167 -6.57 -13.33 12.24
#